data_AF-A0A0F9VEC9-F1
#
_entry.id   AF-A0A0F9VEC9-F1
#
_cell.length_a   1.000
_cell.length_b   1.000
_cell.length_c   1.000
_cell.angle_alpha   90.00
_cell.angle_beta   90.00
_cell.angle_gamma   90.00
#
_symmetry.space_group_name_H-M   'P 1'
#
loop_
_entity.id
_entity.type
_entity.pdbx_description
1 polymer ?
#
loop_
_entity_poly.entity_id
_entity_poly.type
_entity_poly.pdbx_seq_one_letter_code
_entity_poly.pdbx_strand_id
1 'polypeptide(L)'
;MSSAVYTRREVLSYKFEEKGTLTTSQAALGTTTLAQAVAEALTATGIMVFDVDKGTPAIELRFRGALDGDADVPLIYGIRTGDDKDRSNFGGFYRKLAVLGTVVGTGQKSSATDLFVDTVTETTGLGVEAGKANSDAANGIGSYILKLGGYDRILICASTLNSSSFSVDVARVDI
;
A
#
# COMPACT_ATOMS: atom_id res chain seq x y z
N MET A 1 -29.91 -0.06 24.99
CA MET A 1 -28.56 0.31 24.51
C MET A 1 -27.94 -0.93 23.91
N SER A 2 -27.89 -0.99 22.57
CA SER A 2 -27.33 -2.13 21.83
C SER A 2 -25.81 -2.05 21.88
N SER A 3 -25.18 -3.03 22.54
CA SER A 3 -23.73 -3.17 22.56
C SER A 3 -23.28 -3.61 21.17
N ALA A 4 -22.39 -2.85 20.52
CA ALA A 4 -21.75 -3.28 19.29
C ALA A 4 -20.97 -4.57 19.58
N VAL A 5 -21.47 -5.70 19.10
CA VAL A 5 -20.79 -6.99 19.20
C VAL A 5 -19.80 -7.06 18.05
N TYR A 6 -18.57 -6.60 18.30
CA TYR A 6 -17.45 -6.87 17.41
C TYR A 6 -17.19 -8.38 17.42
N THR A 7 -17.38 -9.03 16.28
CA THR A 7 -17.21 -10.49 16.18
C THR A 7 -15.72 -10.85 16.22
N ARG A 8 -15.43 -11.93 16.95
CA ARG A 8 -14.12 -12.46 17.39
C ARG A 8 -13.09 -12.79 16.29
N ARG A 9 -13.32 -12.40 15.03
CA ARG A 9 -12.42 -12.63 13.89
C ARG A 9 -11.47 -11.46 13.61
N GLU A 10 -11.73 -10.26 14.13
CA GLU A 10 -10.88 -9.08 13.90
C GLU A 10 -9.65 -9.01 14.83
N VAL A 11 -9.60 -9.82 15.88
CA VAL A 11 -8.61 -9.69 16.98
C VAL A 11 -7.65 -10.90 17.09
N LEU A 12 -7.77 -11.91 16.22
CA LEU A 12 -6.80 -12.99 16.15
C LEU A 12 -5.56 -12.56 15.33
N SER A 13 -4.65 -11.88 16.02
CA SER A 13 -3.19 -11.91 15.82
C SER A 13 -2.57 -11.39 14.51
N TYR A 14 -3.21 -10.47 13.80
CA TYR A 14 -2.52 -9.58 12.86
C TYR A 14 -2.36 -8.19 13.49
N LYS A 15 -1.17 -7.87 13.99
CA LYS A 15 -0.86 -6.50 14.45
C LYS A 15 -0.66 -5.64 13.22
N PHE A 16 -1.76 -5.06 12.72
CA PHE A 16 -1.66 -4.03 11.69
C PHE A 16 -0.90 -2.83 12.25
N GLU A 17 0.14 -2.43 11.53
CA GLU A 17 0.96 -1.28 11.84
C GLU A 17 0.79 -0.23 10.74
N GLU A 18 0.48 1.00 11.14
CA GLU A 18 0.43 2.13 10.23
C GLU A 18 1.85 2.45 9.74
N LYS A 19 2.08 2.40 8.43
CA LYS A 19 3.41 2.64 7.83
C LYS A 19 3.58 4.06 7.29
N GLY A 20 2.50 4.81 7.17
CA GLY A 20 2.52 6.25 6.87
C GLY A 20 1.29 6.73 6.12
N THR A 21 1.40 7.96 5.61
CA THR A 21 0.34 8.65 4.88
C THR A 21 0.93 9.36 3.66
N LEU A 22 0.35 9.12 2.50
CA LEU A 22 0.52 9.92 1.30
C LEU A 22 -0.38 11.16 1.41
N THR A 23 0.17 12.33 1.16
CA THR A 23 -0.55 13.62 1.17
C THR A 23 -0.47 14.22 -0.22
N THR A 24 -1.17 15.30 -0.56
CA THR A 24 -0.98 16.05 -1.82
C THR A 24 0.00 17.24 -1.63
N SER A 25 1.06 17.31 -2.45
CA SER A 25 2.24 18.21 -2.40
C SER A 25 3.21 17.94 -3.58
N GLN A 26 3.58 18.96 -4.36
CA GLN A 26 4.48 18.75 -5.50
C GLN A 26 5.93 18.67 -5.00
N ALA A 27 6.54 17.49 -5.02
CA ALA A 27 7.95 17.32 -4.66
C ALA A 27 8.86 17.63 -5.85
N ALA A 28 9.85 18.51 -5.66
CA ALA A 28 10.89 18.76 -6.65
C ALA A 28 11.86 17.57 -6.75
N LEU A 29 12.41 17.32 -7.94
CA LEU A 29 13.31 16.21 -8.26
C LEU A 29 14.56 16.20 -7.36
N GLY A 30 14.60 15.28 -6.39
CA GLY A 30 15.83 14.92 -5.68
C GLY A 30 16.60 13.85 -6.44
N THR A 31 17.84 14.14 -6.83
CA THR A 31 18.75 13.24 -7.55
C THR A 31 19.18 12.04 -6.70
N THR A 32 18.35 11.00 -6.55
CA THR A 32 18.72 9.78 -5.80
C THR A 32 18.06 8.51 -6.35
N THR A 33 18.62 7.36 -5.93
CA THR A 33 18.43 5.92 -6.23
C THR A 33 17.00 5.34 -6.30
N LEU A 34 15.95 6.17 -6.35
CA LEU A 34 14.53 5.78 -6.38
C LEU A 34 13.87 5.98 -7.75
N ALA A 35 14.67 6.05 -8.83
CA ALA A 35 14.31 6.75 -10.07
C ALA A 35 12.97 6.35 -10.71
N GLN A 36 12.59 5.06 -10.74
CA GLN A 36 11.33 4.64 -11.37
C GLN A 36 10.10 5.08 -10.56
N ALA A 37 10.09 4.83 -9.25
CA ALA A 37 8.98 5.20 -8.38
C ALA A 37 8.86 6.72 -8.24
N VAL A 38 10.00 7.44 -8.20
CA VAL A 38 10.01 8.91 -8.18
C VAL A 38 9.42 9.46 -9.47
N ALA A 39 9.82 8.96 -10.64
CA ALA A 39 9.28 9.41 -11.92
C ALA A 39 7.74 9.32 -11.98
N GLU A 40 7.17 8.25 -11.45
CA GLU A 40 5.70 8.06 -11.40
C GLU A 40 5.02 8.84 -10.28
N ALA A 41 5.72 9.14 -9.18
CA ALA A 41 5.24 10.00 -8.10
C ALA A 41 5.30 11.51 -8.45
N LEU A 42 5.85 11.93 -9.59
CA LEU A 42 5.77 13.35 -9.98
C LEU A 42 4.33 13.82 -10.21
N THR A 43 3.41 12.90 -10.51
CA THR A 43 2.00 13.24 -10.76
C THR A 43 1.14 13.19 -9.50
N ALA A 44 1.54 12.43 -8.48
CA ALA A 44 0.86 12.38 -7.19
C ALA A 44 1.82 12.14 -6.03
N THR A 45 1.51 12.78 -4.93
CA THR A 45 2.49 13.18 -3.94
C THR A 45 2.80 12.13 -2.89
N GLY A 46 4.06 12.17 -2.45
CA GLY A 46 4.51 11.46 -1.27
C GLY A 46 4.96 10.05 -1.63
N ILE A 47 5.95 9.57 -0.90
CA ILE A 47 6.40 8.19 -0.97
C ILE A 47 6.42 7.64 0.44
N MET A 48 5.90 6.43 0.60
CA MET A 48 6.01 5.66 1.82
C MET A 48 7.02 4.56 1.58
N VAL A 49 7.98 4.40 2.49
CA VAL A 49 8.98 3.34 2.43
C VAL A 49 9.01 2.63 3.77
N PHE A 50 8.96 1.30 3.74
CA PHE A 50 9.11 0.48 4.93
C PHE A 50 9.89 -0.80 4.62
N ASP A 51 10.64 -1.25 5.60
CA ASP A 51 11.35 -2.53 5.54
C ASP A 51 10.40 -3.67 5.95
N VAL A 52 10.65 -4.87 5.42
CA VAL A 52 9.95 -6.09 5.78
C VAL A 52 10.95 -7.10 6.33
N ASP A 53 10.59 -7.75 7.44
CA ASP A 53 11.44 -8.75 8.07
C ASP A 53 11.79 -9.89 7.09
N LYS A 54 13.06 -10.29 7.10
CA LYS A 54 13.55 -11.39 6.28
C LYS A 54 12.78 -12.67 6.56
N GLY A 55 12.38 -13.36 5.49
CA GLY A 55 11.62 -14.60 5.58
C GLY A 55 10.11 -14.40 5.71
N THR A 56 9.61 -13.16 5.69
CA THR A 56 8.17 -12.90 5.56
C THR A 56 7.70 -13.34 4.18
N PRO A 57 6.75 -14.28 4.06
CA PRO A 57 6.30 -14.77 2.76
C PRO A 57 5.37 -13.75 2.08
N ALA A 58 4.54 -13.05 2.86
CA ALA A 58 3.59 -12.07 2.37
C ALA A 58 3.19 -11.04 3.43
N ILE A 59 2.62 -9.94 2.95
CA ILE A 59 1.99 -8.90 3.76
C ILE A 59 0.57 -8.64 3.28
N GLU A 60 -0.32 -8.29 4.19
CA GLU A 60 -1.63 -7.71 3.91
C GLU A 60 -1.55 -6.19 4.09
N LEU A 61 -1.99 -5.48 3.05
CA LEU A 61 -2.11 -4.04 3.02
C LEU A 61 -3.58 -3.67 3.15
N ARG A 62 -3.88 -2.73 4.05
CA ARG A 62 -5.17 -2.06 4.14
C ARG A 62 -4.96 -0.58 3.91
N PHE A 63 -5.91 0.03 3.20
CA PHE A 63 -5.80 1.41 2.78
C PHE A 63 -6.89 2.24 3.43
N ARG A 64 -6.57 3.52 3.67
CA ARG A 64 -7.50 4.48 4.25
C ARG A 64 -7.42 5.79 3.48
N GLY A 65 -8.55 6.46 3.33
CA GLY A 65 -8.68 7.75 2.67
C GLY A 65 -9.59 8.71 3.44
N ALA A 66 -9.84 9.87 2.85
CA ALA A 66 -10.47 10.98 3.54
C ALA A 66 -11.99 11.04 3.35
N LEU A 67 -12.49 10.84 2.12
CA LEU A 67 -13.90 10.97 1.78
C LEU A 67 -14.43 9.73 1.06
N ASP A 68 -15.69 9.40 1.31
CA ASP A 68 -16.40 8.31 0.63
C ASP A 68 -16.44 8.56 -0.89
N GLY A 69 -16.11 7.52 -1.65
CA GLY A 69 -16.02 7.56 -3.11
C GLY A 69 -14.71 8.14 -3.66
N ASP A 70 -13.77 8.57 -2.82
CA ASP A 70 -12.42 8.96 -3.29
C ASP A 70 -11.77 7.74 -3.98
N ALA A 71 -11.29 7.96 -5.21
CA ALA A 71 -10.66 6.93 -6.01
C ALA A 71 -9.18 7.22 -6.17
N ASP A 72 -8.33 6.36 -5.62
CA ASP A 72 -6.87 6.50 -5.64
C ASP A 72 -6.23 5.33 -6.41
N VAL A 73 -5.02 5.56 -6.92
CA VAL A 73 -4.25 4.54 -7.65
C VAL A 73 -2.88 4.36 -7.02
N PRO A 74 -2.77 3.57 -5.93
CA PRO A 74 -1.49 3.26 -5.33
C PRO A 74 -0.67 2.31 -6.19
N LEU A 75 0.62 2.62 -6.26
CA LEU A 75 1.66 1.87 -6.94
C LEU A 75 2.57 1.26 -5.89
N ILE A 76 2.74 -0.06 -5.94
CA ILE A 76 3.57 -0.79 -4.98
C ILE A 76 4.85 -1.21 -5.69
N TYR A 77 5.97 -0.96 -5.03
CA TYR A 77 7.32 -1.22 -5.50
C TYR A 77 8.11 -2.01 -4.46
N GLY A 78 9.10 -2.77 -4.91
CA GLY A 78 10.00 -3.48 -4.02
C GLY A 78 11.43 -3.58 -4.55
N ILE A 79 12.35 -3.75 -3.61
CA ILE A 79 13.75 -4.08 -3.86
C ILE A 79 14.21 -5.18 -2.90
N ARG A 80 15.24 -5.93 -3.29
CA ARG A 80 15.82 -7.02 -2.50
C ARG A 80 17.17 -6.59 -1.95
N THR A 81 17.49 -6.87 -0.69
CA THR A 81 18.84 -6.67 -0.14
C THR A 81 19.85 -7.43 -1.01
N GLY A 82 20.81 -6.70 -1.58
CA GLY A 82 21.83 -7.26 -2.49
C GLY A 82 21.68 -6.79 -3.93
N ASP A 83 20.47 -6.44 -4.38
CA ASP A 83 20.26 -5.74 -5.66
C ASP A 83 20.89 -4.33 -5.63
N ASP A 84 21.15 -3.79 -4.43
CA ASP A 84 21.90 -2.54 -4.20
C ASP A 84 23.41 -2.66 -4.50
N LYS A 85 23.99 -3.85 -4.45
CA LYS A 85 25.46 -4.04 -4.42
C LYS A 85 26.10 -4.36 -5.78
N ASP A 86 25.32 -4.67 -6.82
CA ASP A 86 25.86 -5.17 -8.10
C ASP A 86 25.89 -4.14 -9.23
N ARG A 87 26.07 -2.85 -8.93
CA ARG A 87 26.27 -1.83 -9.97
C ARG A 87 27.23 -0.74 -9.55
N SER A 88 28.48 -0.95 -9.92
CA SER A 88 29.55 0.04 -9.94
C SER A 88 29.27 1.32 -10.76
N ASN A 89 28.04 1.62 -11.22
CA ASN A 89 27.67 2.91 -11.82
C ASN A 89 26.17 3.30 -11.81
N PHE A 90 25.21 2.46 -11.42
CA PHE A 90 23.77 2.81 -11.44
C PHE A 90 22.97 2.00 -10.41
N GLY A 91 23.09 2.34 -9.11
CA GLY A 91 22.50 1.63 -7.96
C GLY A 91 21.08 1.06 -8.16
N GLY A 92 20.77 -0.02 -7.44
CA GLY A 92 19.55 -0.81 -7.58
C GLY A 92 18.26 0.02 -7.73
N PHE A 93 17.42 -0.34 -8.70
CA PHE A 93 16.13 0.31 -8.94
C PHE A 93 15.00 -0.50 -8.30
N TYR A 94 14.04 0.21 -7.68
CA TYR A 94 12.79 -0.38 -7.24
C TYR A 94 12.02 -0.95 -8.43
N ARG A 95 11.54 -2.18 -8.30
CA ARG A 95 10.71 -2.84 -9.30
C ARG A 95 9.25 -2.67 -8.92
N LYS A 96 8.42 -2.33 -9.89
CA LYS A 96 6.97 -2.29 -9.69
C LYS A 96 6.45 -3.70 -9.43
N LEU A 97 5.71 -3.87 -8.34
CA LEU A 97 5.14 -5.14 -7.90
C LEU A 97 3.63 -5.20 -8.14
N ALA A 98 2.93 -4.08 -7.98
CA ALA A 98 1.49 -4.02 -8.18
C ALA A 98 1.04 -2.59 -8.52
N VAL A 99 -0.09 -2.52 -9.22
CA VAL A 99 -0.86 -1.28 -9.43
C VAL A 99 -2.27 -1.58 -9.00
N LEU A 100 -2.77 -0.84 -8.03
CA LEU A 100 -4.12 -1.04 -7.52
C LEU A 100 -4.99 0.15 -7.88
N GLY A 101 -6.26 -0.11 -8.19
CA GLY A 101 -7.31 0.89 -8.08
C GLY A 101 -8.02 0.70 -6.75
N THR A 102 -8.14 1.77 -5.96
CA THR A 102 -8.80 1.75 -4.65
C THR A 102 -9.95 2.74 -4.62
N VAL A 103 -11.08 2.38 -4.00
CA VAL A 103 -12.18 3.29 -3.70
C VAL A 103 -12.43 3.30 -2.20
N VAL A 104 -12.43 4.50 -1.63
CA VAL A 104 -12.74 4.73 -0.22
C VAL A 104 -14.23 4.48 0.00
N GLY A 105 -14.56 3.65 1.00
CA GLY A 105 -15.93 3.37 1.40
C GLY A 105 -16.33 4.16 2.64
N THR A 106 -17.40 3.72 3.31
CA THR A 106 -17.94 4.44 4.48
C THR A 106 -17.45 3.91 5.84
N GLY A 107 -16.76 2.76 5.86
CA GLY A 107 -16.27 2.12 7.09
C GLY A 107 -15.21 2.99 7.78
N GLN A 108 -15.36 3.27 9.07
CA GLN A 108 -14.48 4.22 9.78
C GLN A 108 -13.51 3.47 10.70
N LYS A 109 -12.24 3.91 10.76
CA LYS A 109 -11.29 3.42 11.77
C LYS A 109 -11.50 4.10 13.11
N SER A 110 -11.60 5.43 13.09
CA SER A 110 -11.63 6.25 14.30
C SER A 110 -12.41 7.56 14.16
N SER A 111 -12.50 8.12 12.95
CA SER A 111 -13.14 9.40 12.68
C SER A 111 -13.82 9.40 11.30
N ALA A 112 -14.68 10.40 11.07
CA ALA A 112 -15.37 10.57 9.78
C ALA A 112 -14.45 10.95 8.60
N THR A 113 -13.19 11.27 8.87
CA THR A 113 -12.17 11.61 7.86
C THR A 113 -11.06 10.54 7.78
N ASP A 114 -11.28 9.38 8.41
CA ASP A 114 -10.33 8.25 8.41
C ASP A 114 -11.12 6.98 8.04
N LEU A 115 -11.43 6.91 6.75
CA LEU A 115 -12.33 5.94 6.14
C LEU A 115 -11.51 4.82 5.48
N PHE A 116 -11.94 3.57 5.66
CA PHE A 116 -11.34 2.42 4.99
C PHE A 116 -11.71 2.39 3.52
N VAL A 117 -10.75 1.99 2.71
CA VAL A 117 -11.00 1.50 1.36
C VAL A 117 -11.77 0.19 1.46
N ASP A 118 -12.89 0.08 0.75
CA ASP A 118 -13.71 -1.13 0.70
C ASP A 118 -13.51 -1.91 -0.61
N THR A 119 -13.03 -1.23 -1.64
CA THR A 119 -12.85 -1.75 -2.99
C THR A 119 -11.39 -1.64 -3.37
N VAL A 120 -10.77 -2.79 -3.64
CA VAL A 120 -9.41 -2.92 -4.13
C VAL A 120 -9.43 -3.76 -5.40
N THR A 121 -8.85 -3.23 -6.46
CA THR A 121 -8.73 -3.91 -7.75
C THR A 121 -7.27 -3.91 -8.17
N GLU A 122 -6.73 -5.07 -8.52
CA GLU A 122 -5.38 -5.16 -9.07
C GLU A 122 -5.44 -5.02 -10.59
N THR A 123 -4.65 -4.11 -11.14
CA THR A 123 -4.52 -3.98 -12.61
C THR A 123 -3.60 -5.10 -13.10
N THR A 124 -4.15 -6.00 -13.93
CA THR A 124 -3.40 -7.15 -14.43
C THR A 124 -2.27 -6.71 -15.38
N GLY A 125 -1.06 -7.20 -15.14
CA GLY A 125 0.06 -7.07 -16.10
C GLY A 125 1.44 -6.74 -15.55
N LEU A 126 1.65 -6.70 -14.22
CA LEU A 126 2.89 -6.16 -13.65
C LEU A 126 3.54 -7.11 -12.62
N GLY A 127 4.03 -8.26 -13.08
CA GLY A 127 4.97 -9.11 -12.31
C GLY A 127 4.58 -10.58 -12.15
N VAL A 128 5.58 -11.40 -11.80
CA VAL A 128 5.51 -12.88 -11.68
C VAL A 128 4.79 -13.33 -10.38
N GLU A 129 4.66 -12.44 -9.40
CA GLU A 129 4.09 -12.71 -8.08
C GLU A 129 2.78 -11.94 -7.92
N ALA A 130 1.70 -12.45 -8.53
CA ALA A 130 0.37 -11.84 -8.37
C ALA A 130 -0.03 -11.83 -6.88
N GLY A 131 -0.48 -10.66 -6.41
CA GLY A 131 -1.12 -10.56 -5.11
C GLY A 131 -2.58 -11.03 -5.16
N LYS A 132 -3.31 -10.74 -4.10
CA LYS A 132 -4.75 -10.99 -4.04
C LYS A 132 -5.46 -9.79 -3.43
N ALA A 133 -6.28 -9.14 -4.24
CA ALA A 133 -7.22 -8.15 -3.74
C ALA A 133 -8.43 -8.84 -3.10
N ASN A 134 -8.82 -8.36 -1.92
CA ASN A 134 -10.07 -8.66 -1.26
C ASN A 134 -10.87 -7.37 -1.21
N SER A 135 -12.09 -7.38 -1.75
CA SER A 135 -13.01 -6.26 -1.69
C SER A 135 -14.29 -6.69 -0.97
N ASP A 136 -14.87 -5.77 -0.22
CA ASP A 136 -16.15 -5.96 0.46
C ASP A 136 -16.91 -4.63 0.47
N ALA A 137 -17.47 -4.28 -0.69
CA ALA A 137 -18.16 -3.01 -0.97
C ALA A 137 -19.40 -2.73 -0.08
N ALA A 138 -19.74 -3.62 0.86
CA ALA A 138 -20.85 -3.48 1.79
C ALA A 138 -20.39 -2.99 3.18
N ASN A 139 -19.50 -1.98 3.22
CA ASN A 139 -18.83 -1.47 4.42
C ASN A 139 -17.80 -2.43 5.04
N GLY A 140 -17.30 -3.40 4.28
CA GLY A 140 -16.16 -4.19 4.69
C GLY A 140 -14.84 -3.49 4.40
N ILE A 141 -13.76 -3.99 4.99
CA ILE A 141 -12.43 -3.43 4.81
C ILE A 141 -11.75 -4.17 3.65
N GLY A 142 -11.52 -3.45 2.56
CA GLY A 142 -10.74 -3.93 1.42
C GLY A 142 -9.28 -4.11 1.81
N SER A 143 -8.65 -5.17 1.29
CA SER A 143 -7.24 -5.44 1.53
C SER A 143 -6.55 -6.03 0.31
N TYR A 144 -5.22 -5.93 0.28
CA TYR A 144 -4.39 -6.54 -0.74
C TYR A 144 -3.29 -7.37 -0.11
N ILE A 145 -3.28 -8.66 -0.42
CA ILE A 145 -2.23 -9.59 0.01
C ILE A 145 -1.13 -9.59 -1.05
N LEU A 146 0.04 -9.05 -0.72
CA LEU A 146 1.22 -9.03 -1.57
C LEU A 146 2.14 -10.19 -1.20
N LYS A 147 2.45 -11.05 -2.17
CA LYS A 147 3.53 -12.04 -2.05
C LYS A 147 4.87 -11.34 -2.22
N LEU A 148 5.75 -11.48 -1.24
CA LEU A 148 6.99 -10.72 -1.24
C LEU A 148 8.07 -11.34 -2.10
N GLY A 149 8.09 -12.66 -2.31
CA GLY A 149 9.05 -13.30 -3.21
C GLY A 149 10.52 -12.87 -2.96
N GLY A 150 10.88 -12.58 -1.71
CA GLY A 150 12.22 -12.10 -1.32
C GLY A 150 12.46 -10.59 -1.37
N TYR A 151 11.47 -9.76 -1.74
CA TYR A 151 11.53 -8.30 -1.53
C TYR A 151 11.45 -8.00 -0.04
N ASP A 152 12.40 -7.19 0.46
CA ASP A 152 12.56 -6.87 1.88
C ASP A 152 12.52 -5.38 2.17
N ARG A 153 12.38 -4.56 1.13
CA ARG A 153 12.00 -3.15 1.25
C ARG A 153 10.92 -2.81 0.25
N ILE A 154 9.83 -2.25 0.76
CA ILE A 154 8.64 -1.90 0.00
C ILE A 154 8.50 -0.39 -0.04
N LEU A 155 8.17 0.12 -1.23
CA LEU A 155 7.82 1.51 -1.45
C LEU A 155 6.40 1.57 -2.01
N ILE A 156 5.60 2.47 -1.46
CA ILE A 156 4.26 2.78 -1.98
C ILE A 156 4.24 4.26 -2.35
N CYS A 157 3.80 4.55 -3.57
CA CYS A 157 3.44 5.88 -4.03
C CYS A 157 2.06 5.80 -4.69
N ALA A 158 1.56 6.92 -5.23
CA ALA A 158 0.34 6.93 -6.02
C ALA A 158 0.63 7.53 -7.40
N SER A 159 -0.03 7.05 -8.44
CA SER A 159 -0.09 7.77 -9.73
C SER A 159 -1.23 8.77 -9.76
N THR A 160 -2.31 8.46 -9.02
CA THR A 160 -3.50 9.29 -8.82
C THR A 160 -3.82 9.31 -7.34
N LEU A 161 -3.94 10.50 -6.76
CA LEU A 161 -4.29 10.70 -5.36
C LEU A 161 -5.39 11.77 -5.27
N ASN A 162 -6.64 11.32 -5.23
CA ASN A 162 -7.82 12.16 -5.04
C ASN A 162 -8.11 12.38 -3.56
N SER A 163 -7.83 11.38 -2.72
CA SER A 163 -7.88 11.53 -1.26
C SER A 163 -6.91 12.63 -0.81
N SER A 164 -7.37 13.52 0.07
CA SER A 164 -6.49 14.54 0.68
C SER A 164 -5.38 13.93 1.55
N SER A 165 -5.63 12.73 2.08
CA SER A 165 -4.68 11.87 2.79
C SER A 165 -4.97 10.43 2.46
N PHE A 166 -3.95 9.63 2.18
CA PHE A 166 -4.08 8.20 1.91
C PHE A 166 -3.07 7.39 2.72
N SER A 167 -3.56 6.62 3.68
CA SER A 167 -2.73 5.89 4.65
C SER A 167 -2.72 4.39 4.37
N VAL A 168 -1.65 3.72 4.78
CA VAL A 168 -1.49 2.27 4.63
C VAL A 168 -1.20 1.62 5.97
N ASP A 169 -2.01 0.63 6.31
CA ASP A 169 -1.81 -0.26 7.45
C ASP A 169 -1.30 -1.62 6.92
N VAL A 170 -0.27 -2.16 7.55
CA VAL A 170 0.42 -3.37 7.10
C VAL A 170 0.44 -4.43 8.18
N ALA A 171 0.11 -5.67 7.82
CA ALA A 171 0.32 -6.84 8.66
C ALA A 171 1.07 -7.93 7.90
N ARG A 172 1.93 -8.68 8.59
CA ARG A 172 2.50 -9.91 8.05
C ARG A 172 1.41 -10.97 7.92
N VAL A 173 1.41 -11.76 6.85
CA VAL A 173 0.52 -12.91 6.66
C VAL A 173 1.34 -14.15 6.33
N ASP A 174 1.00 -15.27 6.98
CA ASP A 174 1.52 -16.59 6.60
C ASP A 174 0.56 -17.17 5.54
N ILE A 175 1.12 -17.59 4.38
CA ILE A 175 0.36 -18.17 3.24
C ILE A 175 0.56 -19.69 3.23
#